data_AF-A0AAE4AL34-F1
#
_entry.id   AF-A0AAE4AL34-F1
#
_cell.length_a   1.000
_cell.length_b   1.000
_cell.length_c   1.000
_cell.angle_alpha   90.00
_cell.angle_beta   90.00
_cell.angle_gamma   90.00
#
_symmetry.space_group_name_H-M   'P 1'
#
loop_
_entity.id
_entity.type
_entity.pdbx_description
1 polymer ?
#
loop_
_entity_poly.entity_id
_entity_poly.type
_entity_poly.pdbx_seq_one_letter_code
_entity_poly.pdbx_strand_id
1 'polypeptide(L)'
;MKDKIKFKDETVLEIEDGASISAIEHIALSEDAAIVACKMMTKGNVRHIEFVKSETGEVYGIYDSMTLAATPTRSTNENGTVTVLLSLREMTDVEIQIEKLEESQETQNEAIDALIMGREE
;
A
#
# COMPACT_ATOMS: atom_id res chain seq x y z
N MET A 1 -1.20 -8.22 -21.65
CA MET A 1 -1.37 -9.28 -20.61
C MET A 1 -1.37 -8.54 -19.28
N LYS A 2 -2.11 -8.93 -18.25
CA LYS A 2 -2.13 -8.14 -17.00
C LYS A 2 -0.92 -8.47 -16.14
N ASP A 3 -0.33 -7.47 -15.50
CA ASP A 3 0.69 -7.66 -14.48
C ASP A 3 0.06 -7.71 -13.10
N LYS A 4 0.88 -7.92 -12.07
CA LYS A 4 0.45 -7.97 -10.67
C LYS A 4 1.31 -7.05 -9.83
N ILE A 5 0.69 -6.45 -8.82
CA ILE A 5 1.38 -5.83 -7.69
C ILE A 5 1.16 -6.71 -6.47
N LYS A 6 2.26 -7.09 -5.80
CA LYS A 6 2.25 -7.77 -4.51
C LYS A 6 2.57 -6.74 -3.42
N PHE A 7 1.76 -6.69 -2.38
CA PHE A 7 1.94 -5.79 -1.24
C PHE A 7 2.68 -6.47 -0.08
N LYS A 8 3.01 -5.71 0.96
CA LYS A 8 3.74 -6.17 2.14
C LYS A 8 3.10 -7.39 2.83
N ASP A 9 1.78 -7.43 2.92
CA ASP A 9 1.01 -8.53 3.51
C ASP A 9 0.84 -9.74 2.57
N GLU A 10 1.57 -9.76 1.46
CA GLU A 10 1.50 -10.75 0.40
C GLU A 10 0.19 -10.78 -0.40
N THR A 11 -0.74 -9.85 -0.15
CA THR A 11 -1.89 -9.67 -1.02
C THR A 11 -1.44 -9.24 -2.41
N VAL A 12 -2.19 -9.67 -3.41
CA VAL A 12 -1.88 -9.44 -4.82
C VAL A 12 -3.06 -8.78 -5.49
N LEU A 13 -2.78 -7.75 -6.29
CA LEU A 13 -3.75 -7.08 -7.14
C LEU A 13 -3.32 -7.19 -8.59
N GLU A 14 -4.22 -7.60 -9.48
CA GLU A 14 -3.98 -7.59 -10.92
C GLU A 14 -4.08 -6.16 -11.46
N ILE A 15 -3.14 -5.76 -12.31
CA ILE A 15 -3.03 -4.41 -12.84
C ILE A 15 -2.95 -4.44 -14.36
N GLU A 16 -3.41 -3.38 -15.02
CA GLU A 16 -3.28 -3.25 -16.47
C GLU A 16 -1.81 -3.19 -16.91
N ASP A 17 -1.55 -3.71 -18.11
CA ASP A 17 -0.21 -3.79 -18.70
C ASP A 17 0.40 -2.39 -18.88
N GLY A 18 1.69 -2.22 -18.56
CA GLY A 18 2.38 -0.95 -18.72
C GLY A 18 1.90 0.17 -17.78
N ALA A 19 1.19 -0.17 -16.70
CA ALA A 19 0.81 0.77 -15.66
C ALA A 19 2.03 1.52 -15.08
N SER A 20 1.91 2.83 -14.97
CA SER A 20 2.90 3.64 -14.25
C SER A 20 2.67 3.51 -12.75
N ILE A 21 3.72 3.54 -11.93
CA ILE A 21 3.60 3.55 -10.46
C ILE A 21 2.71 4.71 -9.95
N SER A 22 2.68 5.82 -10.68
CA SER A 22 1.85 6.99 -10.40
C SER A 22 0.41 6.89 -10.93
N ALA A 23 0.10 5.88 -11.76
CA ALA A 23 -1.20 5.68 -12.38
C ALA A 23 -1.40 4.17 -12.66
N ILE A 24 -1.69 3.43 -11.59
CA ILE A 24 -1.94 1.99 -11.64
C ILE A 24 -3.45 1.78 -11.74
N GLU A 25 -3.87 1.09 -12.80
CA GLU A 25 -5.27 0.74 -13.03
C GLU A 25 -5.52 -0.72 -12.70
N HIS A 26 -6.57 -0.96 -11.92
CA HIS A 26 -7.12 -2.29 -11.63
C HIS A 26 -8.59 -2.33 -12.03
N ILE A 27 -9.00 -3.34 -12.79
CA ILE A 27 -10.40 -3.55 -13.19
C ILE A 27 -11.03 -4.58 -12.25
N ALA A 28 -11.93 -4.12 -11.39
CA ALA A 28 -12.73 -4.94 -10.50
C ALA A 28 -14.05 -5.35 -11.15
N LEU A 29 -14.55 -6.55 -10.82
CA LEU A 29 -15.81 -7.08 -11.37
C LEU A 29 -17.06 -6.41 -10.78
N SER A 30 -16.95 -5.73 -9.65
CA SER A 30 -18.05 -5.07 -8.95
C SER A 30 -17.53 -3.96 -8.04
N GLU A 31 -18.46 -3.11 -7.56
CA GLU A 31 -18.14 -2.07 -6.58
C GLU A 31 -17.63 -2.65 -5.25
N ASP A 32 -18.17 -3.79 -4.79
CA ASP A 32 -17.68 -4.46 -3.58
C ASP A 32 -16.23 -4.95 -3.75
N ALA A 33 -15.90 -5.51 -4.92
CA ALA A 33 -14.53 -5.91 -5.23
C ALA A 33 -13.58 -4.70 -5.30
N ALA A 34 -14.04 -3.58 -5.86
CA ALA A 34 -13.30 -2.32 -5.87
C ALA A 34 -13.06 -1.77 -4.46
N ILE A 35 -14.05 -1.86 -3.56
CA ILE A 35 -13.91 -1.49 -2.15
C ILE A 35 -12.84 -2.34 -1.48
N VAL A 36 -12.84 -3.65 -1.72
CA VAL A 36 -11.84 -4.57 -1.17
C VAL A 36 -10.44 -4.21 -1.66
N ALA A 37 -10.26 -3.94 -2.96
CA ALA A 37 -8.99 -3.47 -3.50
C ALA A 37 -8.51 -2.18 -2.84
N CYS A 38 -9.39 -1.19 -2.67
CA CYS A 38 -9.04 0.06 -1.97
C CYS A 38 -8.67 -0.16 -0.49
N LYS A 39 -9.31 -1.11 0.20
CA LYS A 39 -9.00 -1.44 1.60
C LYS A 39 -7.61 -2.05 1.79
N MET A 40 -7.04 -2.67 0.76
CA MET A 40 -5.66 -3.17 0.79
C MET A 40 -4.63 -2.04 0.81
N MET A 41 -5.00 -0.83 0.36
CA MET A 41 -4.12 0.34 0.21
C MET A 41 -3.88 1.07 1.53
N THR A 42 -3.62 0.31 2.61
CA THR A 42 -3.26 0.90 3.90
C THR A 42 -1.82 1.39 3.87
N LYS A 43 -1.51 2.41 4.68
CA LYS A 43 -0.15 2.97 4.82
C LYS A 43 0.89 1.87 5.03
N GLY A 44 0.63 0.91 5.92
CA GLY A 44 1.55 -0.18 6.21
C GLY A 44 1.73 -1.16 5.06
N ASN A 45 0.67 -1.41 4.29
CA ASN A 45 0.70 -2.42 3.23
C ASN A 45 1.35 -1.89 1.95
N VAL A 46 1.15 -0.60 1.63
CA VAL A 46 1.76 0.03 0.46
C VAL A 46 3.23 0.38 0.67
N ARG A 47 3.77 0.31 1.90
CA ARG A 47 5.19 0.63 2.18
C ARG A 47 6.18 -0.23 1.41
N HIS A 48 5.79 -1.45 1.06
CA HIS A 48 6.59 -2.37 0.29
C HIS A 48 5.71 -2.95 -0.81
N ILE A 49 6.17 -2.84 -2.06
CA ILE A 49 5.48 -3.37 -3.22
C ILE A 49 6.45 -4.06 -4.16
N GLU A 50 5.98 -5.12 -4.80
CA GLU A 50 6.68 -5.83 -5.86
C GLU A 50 5.81 -5.88 -7.11
N PHE A 51 6.37 -5.53 -8.26
CA PHE A 51 5.74 -5.75 -9.55
C PHE A 51 6.13 -7.11 -10.10
N VAL A 52 5.12 -7.90 -10.47
CA VAL A 52 5.25 -9.31 -10.81
C VAL A 52 4.57 -9.58 -12.15
N LYS A 53 5.30 -10.23 -13.06
CA LYS A 53 4.71 -10.70 -14.33
C LYS A 53 3.72 -11.84 -14.05
N SER A 54 2.49 -11.73 -14.52
CA SER A 54 1.47 -12.75 -14.21
C SER A 54 1.78 -14.14 -14.78
N GLU A 55 2.41 -14.22 -15.96
CA GLU A 55 2.71 -15.49 -16.64
C GLU A 55 3.85 -16.28 -15.97
N THR A 56 4.90 -15.59 -15.55
CA THR A 56 6.13 -16.23 -15.05
C THR A 56 6.26 -16.18 -13.54
N GLY A 57 5.52 -15.28 -12.87
CA GLY A 57 5.74 -14.96 -11.45
C GLY A 57 7.06 -14.23 -11.20
N GLU A 58 7.74 -13.77 -12.25
CA GLU A 58 9.01 -13.06 -12.15
C GLU A 58 8.77 -11.64 -11.59
N VAL A 59 9.49 -11.30 -10.52
CA VAL A 59 9.54 -9.95 -9.97
C VAL A 59 10.44 -9.08 -10.86
N TYR A 60 9.91 -7.98 -11.37
CA TYR A 60 10.65 -7.06 -12.23
C TYR A 60 10.82 -5.65 -11.65
N GLY A 61 10.20 -5.37 -10.50
CA GLY A 61 10.37 -4.14 -9.75
C GLY A 61 10.08 -4.36 -8.27
N ILE A 62 10.92 -3.79 -7.41
CA ILE A 62 10.78 -3.85 -5.95
C ILE A 62 10.95 -2.44 -5.45
N TYR A 63 9.99 -1.96 -4.65
CA TYR A 63 10.00 -0.61 -4.11
C TYR A 63 9.68 -0.63 -2.62
N ASP A 64 10.55 0.00 -1.85
CA ASP A 64 10.44 0.19 -0.41
C ASP A 64 10.13 1.65 -0.08
N SER A 65 9.63 1.89 1.13
CA SER A 65 9.29 3.23 1.61
C SER A 65 8.33 3.96 0.66
N MET A 66 7.30 3.24 0.22
CA MET A 66 6.26 3.76 -0.68
C MET A 66 5.05 4.29 0.10
N THR A 67 4.32 5.23 -0.50
CA THR A 67 3.06 5.77 0.04
C THR A 67 2.08 6.11 -1.09
N LEU A 68 0.81 6.29 -0.74
CA LEU A 68 -0.20 6.80 -1.66
C LEU A 68 0.10 8.27 -1.96
N ALA A 69 0.23 8.59 -3.25
CA ALA A 69 0.30 9.97 -3.73
C ALA A 69 -1.06 10.66 -3.66
N ALA A 70 -2.15 9.91 -3.81
CA ALA A 70 -3.52 10.38 -3.67
C ALA A 70 -4.44 9.25 -3.17
N THR A 71 -5.60 9.63 -2.65
CA THR A 71 -6.66 8.66 -2.30
C THR A 71 -7.07 7.86 -3.54
N PRO A 72 -7.17 6.52 -3.46
CA PRO A 72 -7.67 5.68 -4.54
C PRO A 72 -9.03 6.18 -5.07
N THR A 73 -9.16 6.28 -6.39
CA THR A 73 -10.44 6.64 -7.03
C THR A 73 -11.04 5.42 -7.71
N ARG A 74 -12.37 5.46 -7.88
CA ARG A 74 -13.16 4.38 -8.47
C ARG A 74 -14.16 4.95 -9.46
N SER A 75 -14.31 4.31 -10.60
CA SER A 75 -15.26 4.69 -11.65
C SER A 75 -15.96 3.46 -12.19
N THR A 76 -17.30 3.46 -12.19
CA THR A 76 -18.09 2.36 -12.76
C THR A 76 -18.16 2.50 -14.28
N ASN A 77 -17.83 1.44 -14.98
CA ASN A 77 -17.88 1.33 -16.44
C ASN A 77 -19.29 0.94 -16.90
N GLU A 78 -19.62 1.19 -18.17
CA GLU A 78 -20.94 0.88 -18.75
C GLU A 78 -21.32 -0.60 -18.66
N ASN A 79 -20.32 -1.49 -18.61
CA ASN A 79 -20.51 -2.94 -18.48
C ASN A 79 -20.67 -3.43 -17.02
N GLY A 80 -20.71 -2.51 -16.04
CA GLY A 80 -20.85 -2.82 -14.62
C GLY A 80 -19.55 -3.16 -13.88
N THR A 81 -18.40 -3.24 -14.58
CA THR A 81 -17.08 -3.32 -13.93
C THR A 81 -16.68 -1.99 -13.32
N VAL A 82 -15.70 -1.99 -12.42
CA VAL A 82 -15.22 -0.77 -11.75
C VAL A 82 -13.72 -0.63 -11.95
N THR A 83 -13.31 0.50 -12.53
CA THR A 83 -11.90 0.86 -12.63
C THR A 83 -11.46 1.50 -11.32
N VAL A 84 -10.47 0.90 -10.66
CA VAL A 84 -9.78 1.45 -9.49
C VAL A 84 -8.47 2.05 -9.97
N LEU A 85 -8.26 3.34 -9.67
CA LEU A 85 -7.02 4.04 -9.97
C LEU A 85 -6.24 4.28 -8.68
N LEU A 86 -4.99 3.84 -8.68
CA LEU A 86 -4.04 3.97 -7.59
C LEU A 86 -2.86 4.82 -8.04
N SER A 87 -2.38 5.69 -7.15
CA SER A 87 -1.20 6.51 -7.41
C SER A 87 -0.25 6.35 -6.25
N LEU A 88 0.94 5.80 -6.52
CA LEU A 88 1.98 5.56 -5.53
C LEU A 88 3.19 6.46 -5.81
N ARG A 89 3.90 6.80 -4.74
CA ARG A 89 5.16 7.51 -4.80
C ARG A 89 6.10 7.03 -3.69
N GLU A 90 7.38 7.24 -3.90
CA GLU A 90 8.36 7.11 -2.82
C GLU A 90 8.10 8.17 -1.76
N MET A 91 8.30 7.77 -0.50
CA MET A 91 8.35 8.68 0.63
C MET A 91 9.59 9.54 0.54
N THR A 92 9.48 10.78 0.99
CA THR A 92 10.63 11.68 1.13
C THR A 92 11.48 11.29 2.34
N ASP A 93 12.76 11.68 2.33
CA ASP A 93 13.67 11.47 3.46
C ASP A 93 13.13 12.05 4.78
N VAL A 94 12.38 13.15 4.70
CA VAL A 94 11.76 13.79 5.86
C VAL A 94 10.61 12.94 6.40
N GLU A 95 9.74 12.42 5.53
CA GLU A 95 8.66 11.51 5.96
C GLU A 95 9.22 10.24 6.60
N ILE A 96 10.26 9.65 6.01
CA ILE A 96 10.92 8.46 6.56
C ILE A 96 11.53 8.75 7.94
N GLN A 97 12.16 9.92 8.12
CA GLN A 97 12.72 10.32 9.41
C GLN A 97 11.65 10.58 10.46
N ILE A 98 10.53 11.21 10.08
CA ILE A 98 9.39 11.43 10.99
C ILE A 98 8.86 10.09 11.51
N GLU A 99 8.67 9.10 10.64
CA GLU A 99 8.18 7.78 11.06
C GLU A 99 9.14 7.08 12.03
N LYS A 100 10.44 7.13 11.77
CA LYS A 100 11.45 6.56 12.69
C LYS A 100 11.45 7.25 14.06
N LEU A 101 11.23 8.57 14.07
CA LEU A 101 11.11 9.35 15.30
C LEU A 101 9.83 9.01 16.06
N GLU A 102 8.72 8.80 15.37
CA GLU A 102 7.45 8.37 15.96
C GLU A 102 7.58 6.97 16.58
N GLU A 103 8.13 6.00 15.84
CA GLU A 103 8.40 4.63 16.33
C GLU A 103 9.32 4.62 17.57
N SER A 104 10.34 5.49 17.58
CA SER A 104 11.24 5.65 18.73
C SER A 104 10.55 6.26 19.95
N GLN A 105 9.66 7.24 19.74
CA GLN A 105 8.89 7.87 20.82
C GLN A 105 7.86 6.91 21.42
N GLU A 106 7.18 6.10 20.61
CA GLU A 106 6.24 5.09 21.09
C GLU A 106 6.95 4.10 22.03
N THR A 107 8.10 3.56 21.60
CA THR A 107 8.93 2.68 22.43
C THR A 107 9.36 3.33 23.76
N GLN A 108 9.71 4.63 23.72
CA GLN A 108 10.08 5.37 24.92
C GLN A 108 8.88 5.58 25.85
N ASN A 109 7.71 5.90 25.31
CA ASN A 109 6.49 6.09 26.09
C ASN A 109 6.09 4.79 26.81
N GLU A 110 6.12 3.65 26.11
CA GLU A 110 5.86 2.34 26.72
C GLU A 110 6.82 2.04 27.88
N ALA A 111 8.11 2.34 27.71
CA ALA A 111 9.11 2.14 28.76
C ALA A 111 8.87 3.08 29.97
N ILE A 112 8.47 4.32 29.73
CA ILE A 112 8.14 5.29 30.79
C ILE A 112 6.89 4.82 31.56
N ASP A 113 5.85 4.38 30.86
CA ASP A 113 4.61 3.89 31.49
C ASP A 113 4.90 2.69 32.39
N ALA A 114 5.74 1.75 31.94
CA ALA A 114 6.18 0.62 32.75
C ALA A 114 6.92 1.05 34.04
N LEU A 115 7.78 2.09 33.96
CA LEU A 115 8.48 2.63 35.13
C LEU A 115 7.53 3.34 36.10
N ILE A 116 6.50 4.01 35.60
CA ILE A 116 5.50 4.67 36.45
C ILE A 116 4.68 3.62 37.20
N MET A 117 4.16 2.60 36.49
CA MET A 117 3.40 1.51 37.11
C MET A 117 4.20 0.75 38.16
N GLY A 118 5.48 0.45 37.90
CA GLY A 118 6.35 -0.24 38.86
C GLY A 118 6.78 0.60 40.07
N ARG A 119 6.42 1.89 40.14
CA ARG A 119 6.65 2.77 41.31
C ARG A 119 5.43 2.92 42.21
N GLU A 120 4.27 2.43 41.78
CA GLU A 120 3.03 2.43 42.56
C GLU A 120 2.79 1.11 43.34
N GLU A 121 3.71 0.14 43.22
CA GLU A 121 3.80 -1.10 44.02
C GLU A 121 4.80 -0.98 45.18
#